data_AF-A0A9D2MDI6-F1
#
_entry.id   AF-A0A9D2MDI6-F1
#
_cell.length_a   1.000
_cell.length_b   1.000
_cell.length_c   1.000
_cell.angle_alpha   90.00
_cell.angle_beta   90.00
_cell.angle_gamma   90.00
#
_symmetry.space_group_name_H-M   'P 1'
#
loop_
_entity.id
_entity.type
_entity.pdbx_description
1 polymer ?
#
loop_
_entity_poly.entity_id
_entity_poly.type
_entity_poly.pdbx_seq_one_letter_code
_entity_poly.pdbx_strand_id
1 'polypeptide(L)' 'KTNLKTVVKKANAAIDAKAADKDATVLAAVSAIDKARAKGVLKKNTASRKISRMAKRANKAV' A
#
# COMPACT_ATOMS: atom_id res chain seq x y z
N LYS A 1 -6.35 6.91 12.76
CA LYS A 1 -5.99 7.32 11.37
C LYS A 1 -4.50 7.18 11.04
N THR A 2 -3.59 7.24 12.02
CA THR A 2 -2.11 7.27 11.85
C THR A 2 -1.51 5.97 11.31
N ASN A 3 -2.00 4.80 11.72
CA ASN A 3 -1.44 3.49 11.32
C ASN A 3 -1.47 3.21 9.81
N LEU A 4 -2.41 3.82 9.08
CA LEU A 4 -2.51 3.58 7.64
C LEU A 4 -1.44 4.35 6.85
N LYS A 5 -1.06 5.54 7.33
CA LYS A 5 0.00 6.33 6.70
C LYS A 5 1.37 5.66 6.90
N THR A 6 1.60 5.06 8.07
CA THR A 6 2.86 4.36 8.37
C THR A 6 3.01 3.08 7.56
N VAL A 7 1.96 2.26 7.44
CA VAL A 7 1.99 1.03 6.63
C VAL A 7 2.26 1.34 5.15
N VAL A 8 1.60 2.37 4.59
CA VAL A 8 1.84 2.78 3.19
C VAL A 8 3.26 3.33 2.99
N LYS A 9 3.84 4.03 3.99
CA LYS A 9 5.22 4.53 3.91
C LYS A 9 6.24 3.38 3.93
N LYS A 10 6.02 2.36 4.76
CA LYS A 10 6.87 1.15 4.80
C LYS A 10 6.85 0.39 3.48
N ALA A 11 5.67 0.19 2.88
CA ALA A 11 5.56 -0.48 1.58
C ALA A 11 6.26 0.30 0.46
N ASN A 12 6.12 1.62 0.41
CA ASN A 12 6.86 2.43 -0.58
C ASN A 12 8.38 2.33 -0.38
N ALA A 13 8.86 2.38 0.87
CA ALA A 13 10.29 2.24 1.15
C ALA A 13 10.84 0.87 0.74
N ALA A 14 10.08 -0.21 0.94
CA ALA A 14 10.46 -1.55 0.51
C ALA A 14 10.50 -1.69 -1.03
N ILE A 15 9.56 -1.05 -1.74
CA ILE A 15 9.57 -0.96 -3.21
C ILE A 15 10.81 -0.20 -3.70
N ASP A 16 11.10 0.97 -3.12
CA ASP A 16 12.24 1.81 -3.52
C ASP A 16 13.58 1.11 -3.23
N ALA A 17 13.66 0.31 -2.16
CA ALA A 17 14.85 -0.45 -1.79
C ALA A 17 15.05 -1.76 -2.59
N LYS A 18 14.15 -2.11 -3.53
CA LYS A 18 14.13 -3.40 -4.26
C LYS A 18 14.32 -4.62 -3.34
N ALA A 19 13.74 -4.57 -2.14
CA ALA A 19 13.89 -5.64 -1.16
C ALA A 19 13.28 -6.97 -1.67
N ALA A 20 13.84 -8.11 -1.25
CA ALA A 20 13.28 -9.43 -1.56
C ALA A 20 11.84 -9.58 -1.03
N ASP A 21 11.51 -8.89 0.07
CA ASP A 21 10.20 -8.93 0.72
C ASP A 21 9.20 -7.88 0.20
N LYS A 22 9.47 -7.28 -0.97
CA LYS A 22 8.61 -6.24 -1.57
C LYS A 22 7.17 -6.71 -1.77
N ASP A 23 6.95 -7.96 -2.15
CA ASP A 23 5.61 -8.46 -2.45
C ASP A 23 4.78 -8.68 -1.16
N ALA A 24 5.42 -9.22 -0.12
CA ALA A 24 4.78 -9.41 1.19
C ALA A 24 4.40 -8.07 1.84
N THR A 25 5.28 -7.07 1.74
CA THR A 25 5.02 -5.72 2.28
C THR A 25 3.94 -4.97 1.51
N VAL A 26 3.86 -5.14 0.19
CA VAL A 26 2.77 -4.60 -0.64
C VAL A 26 1.44 -5.27 -0.29
N LEU A 27 1.40 -6.59 -0.14
CA LEU A 27 0.17 -7.32 0.20
C LEU A 27 -0.39 -6.90 1.58
N ALA A 28 0.49 -6.74 2.57
CA ALA A 28 0.11 -6.24 3.89
C ALA A 28 -0.46 -4.81 3.82
N ALA A 29 0.10 -3.95 2.97
CA ALA A 29 -0.39 -2.60 2.78
C ALA A 29 -1.73 -2.54 2.05
N VAL A 30 -1.96 -3.38 1.03
CA VAL A 30 -3.26 -3.52 0.37
C VAL A 30 -4.32 -3.96 1.37
N SER A 31 -4.03 -4.99 2.18
CA SER A 31 -4.94 -5.48 3.23
C SER A 31 -5.29 -4.39 4.26
N ALA A 32 -4.32 -3.57 4.66
CA ALA A 32 -4.57 -2.45 5.57
C ALA A 32 -5.44 -1.35 4.93
N ILE A 33 -5.27 -1.08 3.63
CA ILE A 33 -6.09 -0.13 2.87
C ILE A 33 -7.53 -0.62 2.78
N ASP A 34 -7.75 -1.90 2.47
CA ASP A 34 -9.09 -2.47 2.35
C ASP A 34 -9.82 -2.52 3.70
N LYS A 35 -9.12 -2.85 4.79
CA LYS A 35 -9.69 -2.76 6.15
C LYS A 35 -10.13 -1.33 6.48
N ALA A 36 -9.36 -0.32 6.07
CA ALA A 36 -9.74 1.07 6.30
C ALA A 36 -10.86 1.56 5.37
N ARG A 37 -10.97 1.02 4.15
CA ARG A 37 -12.13 1.22 3.29
C ARG A 37 -13.39 0.62 3.94
N ALA A 38 -13.31 -0.62 4.41
CA ALA A 38 -14.42 -1.32 5.04
C ALA A 38 -14.93 -0.59 6.29
N LYS A 39 -14.02 -0.02 7.09
CA LYS A 39 -14.35 0.80 8.26
C LYS A 39 -14.81 2.23 7.93
N GLY A 40 -14.95 2.60 6.65
CA GLY A 40 -15.36 3.94 6.23
C GLY A 40 -14.33 5.05 6.46
N VAL A 41 -13.11 4.70 6.90
CA VAL A 41 -12.02 5.66 7.16
C VAL A 41 -11.52 6.30 5.86
N LEU A 42 -11.66 5.58 4.73
CA LEU A 42 -11.30 6.02 3.39
C LEU A 42 -12.47 5.81 2.43
N LYS A 43 -12.73 6.78 1.56
CA LYS A 43 -13.65 6.60 0.42
C LYS A 43 -13.09 5.55 -0.55
N LYS A 44 -13.99 4.79 -1.19
CA LYS A 44 -13.66 3.70 -2.14
C LYS A 44 -12.60 4.13 -3.18
N ASN A 45 -12.78 5.29 -3.82
CA ASN A 45 -11.88 5.78 -4.86
C ASN A 45 -10.49 6.16 -4.32
N THR A 46 -10.38 6.55 -3.05
CA THR A 46 -9.09 6.88 -2.43
C THR A 46 -8.30 5.62 -2.09
N ALA A 47 -8.99 4.57 -1.65
CA ALA A 47 -8.38 3.25 -1.48
C ALA A 47 -7.87 2.70 -2.83
N SER A 48 -8.72 2.68 -3.86
CA SER A 48 -8.36 2.18 -5.20
C SER A 48 -7.17 2.94 -5.81
N ARG A 49 -7.15 4.28 -5.70
CA ARG A 49 -6.02 5.09 -6.19
C ARG A 49 -4.71 4.77 -5.47
N LYS A 50 -4.74 4.51 -4.16
CA LYS A 50 -3.54 4.16 -3.40
C LYS A 50 -2.99 2.79 -3.81
N ILE A 51 -3.86 1.79 -3.95
CA ILE A 51 -3.48 0.44 -4.38
C ILE A 51 -2.88 0.50 -5.80
N SER A 52 -3.55 1.17 -6.74
CA SER A 52 -3.08 1.29 -8.13
C SER A 52 -1.71 1.97 -8.23
N ARG A 53 -1.47 3.07 -7.49
CA ARG A 53 -0.17 3.75 -7.48
C ARG A 53 0.94 2.87 -6.92
N MET A 54 0.65 2.10 -5.87
CA MET A 54 1.62 1.20 -5.25
C MET A 54 1.98 0.04 -6.20
N ALA A 55 0.98 -0.60 -6.81
CA ALA A 55 1.20 -1.65 -7.80
C ALA A 55 2.02 -1.18 -9.01
N LYS A 56 1.71 0.01 -9.55
CA LYS A 56 2.51 0.60 -10.64
C LYS A 56 3.98 0.81 -10.26
N ARG A 57 4.24 1.24 -9.02
CA ARG A 57 5.60 1.44 -8.52
C ARG A 57 6.33 0.12 -8.32
N ALA A 58 5.67 -0.88 -7.73
CA ALA A 58 6.23 -2.23 -7.57
C ALA A 58 6.62 -2.83 -8.93
N ASN A 59 5.74 -2.74 -9.94
CA ASN A 59 5.99 -3.26 -11.28
C ASN A 59 7.07 -2.50 -12.05
N LYS A 60 7.26 -1.20 -11.79
CA LYS A 60 8.36 -0.41 -12.39
C LYS A 60 9.71 -0.64 -11.71
N ALA A 61 9.69 -1.08 -10.45
CA ALA A 61 10.89 -1.37 -9.67
C ALA A 61 11.42 -2.80 -9.89
N VAL A 62 10.62 -3.68 -10.53
CA VAL A 62 11.09 -4.91 -11.18
C VAL A 62 12.01 -4.52 -12.33
#